data_AF-A0A4S0JTW3-F1
#
_entry.id   AF-A0A4S0JTW3-F1
#
_cell.length_a   1.000
_cell.length_b   1.000
_cell.length_c   1.000
_cell.angle_alpha   90.00
_cell.angle_beta   90.00
_cell.angle_gamma   90.00
#
_symmetry.space_group_name_H-M   'P 1'
#
loop_
_entity.id
_entity.type
_entity.pdbx_description
1 polymer ?
#
loop_
_entity_poly.entity_id
_entity_poly.type
_entity_poly.pdbx_seq_one_letter_code
_entity_poly.pdbx_strand_id
1 'polypeptide(L)'
;MIGIDSLDADQEKQFRDYIGPKGAWWHWIENLWLLTTKKDNVSAKEIRDKVRAINPTARVVVFEFPEDITWAASSSTNASGKKLADWLNTPWGDP
;
A
#
# COMPACT_ATOMS: atom_id res chain seq x y z
N MET A 1 -4.61 -4.19 0.56
CA MET A 1 -4.35 -3.48 -0.70
C MET A 1 -5.19 -2.22 -0.76
N ILE A 2 -4.63 -1.15 -1.31
CA ILE A 2 -5.25 0.17 -1.34
C ILE A 2 -5.09 0.72 -2.76
N GLY A 3 -6.19 1.04 -3.42
CA GLY A 3 -6.20 1.74 -4.71
C GLY A 3 -6.60 3.19 -4.48
N ILE A 4 -5.80 4.15 -4.94
CA ILE A 4 -6.07 5.58 -4.80
C ILE A 4 -5.76 6.28 -6.11
N ASP A 5 -6.70 7.04 -6.63
CA ASP A 5 -6.52 7.91 -7.78
C ASP A 5 -6.74 9.38 -7.37
N SER A 6 -6.08 10.30 -8.09
CA SER A 6 -6.16 11.75 -7.91
C SER A 6 -5.44 12.34 -6.68
N LEU A 7 -4.38 11.69 -6.18
CA LEU A 7 -3.44 12.36 -5.26
C LEU A 7 -2.36 13.09 -6.07
N ASP A 8 -2.06 14.33 -5.69
CA ASP A 8 -0.83 14.99 -6.13
C ASP A 8 0.39 14.55 -5.29
N ALA A 9 1.59 15.01 -5.64
CA ALA A 9 2.83 14.59 -4.98
C ALA A 9 2.88 14.93 -3.47
N ASP A 10 2.29 16.07 -3.07
CA ASP A 10 2.28 16.49 -1.67
C ASP A 10 1.26 15.68 -0.87
N GLN A 11 0.10 15.40 -1.45
CA GLN A 11 -0.93 14.54 -0.89
C GLN A 11 -0.46 13.09 -0.79
N GLU A 12 0.26 12.60 -1.79
CA GLU A 12 0.88 11.28 -1.78
C GLU A 12 1.92 11.18 -0.66
N LYS A 13 2.74 12.22 -0.49
CA LYS A 13 3.66 12.32 0.66
C LYS A 13 2.91 12.29 1.98
N GLN A 14 1.82 13.04 2.14
CA GLN A 14 1.00 13.02 3.36
C GLN A 14 0.43 11.63 3.65
N PHE A 15 -0.02 10.92 2.61
CA PHE A 15 -0.53 9.57 2.76
C PHE A 15 0.57 8.58 3.17
N ARG A 16 1.73 8.66 2.52
CA ARG A 16 2.93 7.87 2.86
C ARG A 16 3.37 8.10 4.30
N ASP A 17 3.43 9.36 4.74
CA ASP A 17 3.83 9.72 6.11
C ASP A 17 2.80 9.19 7.13
N TYR A 18 1.52 9.07 6.76
CA TYR A 18 0.48 8.48 7.62
C TYR A 18 0.58 6.95 7.74
N ILE A 19 0.88 6.23 6.66
CA ILE A 19 0.95 4.75 6.68
C ILE A 19 2.32 4.22 7.13
N GLY A 20 3.40 4.99 6.96
CA GLY A 20 4.77 4.58 7.32
C GLY A 20 4.92 4.03 8.74
N PRO A 21 4.37 4.68 9.78
CA PRO A 21 4.43 4.18 11.15
C PRO A 21 3.56 2.95 11.43
N LYS A 22 2.63 2.59 10.52
CA LYS A 22 1.65 1.51 10.72
C LYS A 22 2.16 0.15 10.23
N GLY A 23 3.20 0.14 9.40
CA GLY A 23 3.85 -1.07 8.93
C GLY A 23 4.63 -0.87 7.63
N ALA A 24 5.02 -1.97 7.01
CA ALA A 24 5.73 -1.92 5.74
C ALA A 24 4.75 -1.66 4.61
N TRP A 25 5.14 -0.81 3.67
CA TRP A 25 4.30 -0.45 2.53
C TRP A 25 5.10 -0.51 1.23
N TRP A 26 4.36 -0.63 0.14
CA TRP A 26 4.90 -0.68 -1.21
C TRP A 26 3.98 0.07 -2.17
N HIS A 27 4.60 0.81 -3.10
CA HIS A 27 3.92 1.63 -4.11
C HIS A 27 4.82 1.81 -5.33
N TRP A 28 4.96 0.78 -6.18
CA TRP A 28 5.71 0.91 -7.45
C TRP A 28 4.81 0.83 -8.68
N ILE A 29 3.53 0.49 -8.50
CA ILE A 29 2.51 0.63 -9.53
C ILE A 29 1.70 1.88 -9.18
N GLU A 30 1.57 2.78 -10.16
CA GLU A 30 0.79 4.01 -10.02
C GLU A 30 -0.61 3.69 -9.46
N ASN A 31 -1.07 4.54 -8.53
CA ASN A 31 -2.35 4.40 -7.84
C ASN A 31 -2.54 3.14 -6.99
N LEU A 32 -1.56 2.23 -6.90
CA LEU A 32 -1.67 0.98 -6.16
C LEU A 32 -0.69 0.90 -5.00
N TRP A 33 -1.24 0.70 -3.80
CA TRP A 33 -0.49 0.57 -2.57
C TRP A 33 -0.74 -0.79 -1.92
N LEU A 34 0.33 -1.38 -1.40
CA LEU A 34 0.27 -2.51 -0.50
C LEU A 34 0.76 -2.05 0.87
N LEU A 35 0.06 -2.49 1.91
CA LEU A 35 0.38 -2.19 3.30
C LEU A 35 0.26 -3.50 4.06
N THR A 36 1.33 -3.88 4.74
CA THR A 36 1.33 -4.95 5.72
C THR A 36 1.40 -4.32 7.10
N THR A 37 0.60 -4.83 8.02
CA THR A 37 0.47 -4.26 9.36
C THR A 37 0.19 -5.38 10.35
N LYS A 38 0.55 -5.18 11.62
CA LYS A 38 0.10 -6.09 12.68
C LYS A 38 -1.41 -5.93 12.82
N LYS A 39 -2.07 -7.05 13.15
CA LYS A 39 -3.50 -7.05 13.48
C LYS A 39 -3.76 -5.94 14.52
N ASP A 40 -4.80 -5.13 14.29
CA ASP A 40 -5.28 -4.03 15.13
C ASP A 40 -4.63 -2.64 14.99
N ASN A 41 -3.59 -2.48 14.15
CA ASN A 41 -2.92 -1.18 14.00
C ASN A 41 -3.70 -0.16 13.14
N VAL A 42 -4.47 -0.63 12.16
CA VAL A 42 -5.28 0.21 11.28
C VAL A 42 -6.30 -0.63 10.50
N SER A 43 -7.50 -0.10 10.33
CA SER A 43 -8.55 -0.71 9.51
C SER A 43 -8.65 -0.09 8.11
N ALA A 44 -9.24 -0.84 7.17
CA ALA A 44 -9.55 -0.39 5.82
C ALA A 44 -10.39 0.89 5.81
N LYS A 45 -11.32 1.01 6.77
CA LYS A 45 -12.17 2.20 6.95
C LYS A 45 -11.32 3.43 7.30
N GLU A 46 -10.41 3.30 8.25
CA GLU A 46 -9.54 4.41 8.67
C GLU A 46 -8.63 4.88 7.54
N ILE A 47 -8.09 3.94 6.74
CA ILE A 47 -7.27 4.29 5.57
C ILE A 47 -8.09 5.07 4.54
N ARG A 48 -9.28 4.56 4.19
CA ARG A 48 -10.19 5.24 3.25
C ARG A 48 -10.55 6.64 3.74
N ASP A 49 -10.90 6.77 5.01
CA ASP A 49 -11.32 8.04 5.60
C ASP A 49 -10.15 9.03 5.65
N LYS A 50 -8.93 8.56 5.92
CA LYS A 50 -7.73 9.38 5.84
C LYS A 50 -7.45 9.90 4.42
N VAL A 51 -7.59 9.06 3.40
CA VAL A 51 -7.43 9.48 2.00
C VAL A 51 -8.45 10.56 1.64
N ARG A 52 -9.73 10.37 2.03
CA ARG A 52 -10.77 11.39 1.84
C ARG A 52 -10.52 12.69 2.59
N ALA A 53 -9.88 12.62 3.76
CA ALA A 53 -9.50 13.80 4.52
C ALA A 53 -8.33 14.56 3.87
N ILE A 54 -7.41 13.87 3.19
CA ILE A 54 -6.32 14.47 2.42
C ILE A 54 -6.87 15.11 1.14
N ASN A 55 -7.70 14.37 0.40
CA ASN A 55 -8.36 14.85 -0.80
C ASN A 55 -9.82 14.34 -0.86
N PRO A 56 -10.81 15.23 -0.65
CA PRO A 56 -12.23 14.85 -0.68
C PRO A 56 -12.73 14.29 -2.02
N THR A 57 -12.07 14.62 -3.13
CA THR A 57 -12.47 14.19 -4.48
C THR A 57 -11.74 12.92 -4.94
N ALA A 58 -10.76 12.44 -4.17
CA ALA A 58 -10.01 11.23 -4.51
C ALA A 58 -10.92 10.00 -4.59
N ARG A 59 -10.65 9.15 -5.58
CA ARG A 59 -11.28 7.84 -5.70
C ARG A 59 -10.42 6.84 -4.95
N VAL A 60 -11.01 6.16 -3.96
CA VAL A 60 -10.28 5.23 -3.09
C VAL A 60 -11.06 3.94 -2.85
N VAL A 61 -10.34 2.82 -2.91
CA VAL A 61 -10.82 1.50 -2.50
C VAL A 61 -9.78 0.83 -1.61
N VAL A 62 -10.21 0.16 -0.55
CA VAL A 62 -9.33 -0.53 0.39
C VAL A 62 -9.85 -1.95 0.61
N PHE A 63 -8.96 -2.92 0.45
CA PHE A 63 -9.21 -4.34 0.68
C PHE A 63 -8.31 -4.83 1.80
N GLU A 64 -8.92 -5.39 2.84
CA GLU A 64 -8.24 -6.22 3.83
C GLU A 64 -8.22 -7.67 3.35
N PHE A 65 -7.09 -8.31 3.55
CA PHE A 65 -6.86 -9.69 3.16
C PHE A 65 -6.53 -10.51 4.41
N PRO A 66 -7.09 -11.72 4.56
CA PRO A 66 -6.68 -12.65 5.61
C PRO A 66 -5.24 -13.14 5.38
N GLU A 67 -4.69 -13.87 6.34
CA GLU A 67 -3.31 -14.42 6.24
C GLU A 67 -3.16 -15.41 5.06
N ASP A 68 -4.21 -16.20 4.78
CA ASP A 68 -4.22 -17.18 3.69
C ASP A 68 -4.74 -16.58 2.38
N ILE A 69 -3.93 -15.76 1.71
CA ILE A 69 -4.20 -15.30 0.34
C ILE A 69 -3.29 -15.95 -0.70
N THR A 70 -3.86 -16.23 -1.86
CA THR A 70 -3.10 -16.56 -3.07
C THR A 70 -2.94 -15.33 -3.92
N TRP A 71 -1.75 -15.16 -4.50
CA TRP A 71 -1.46 -14.04 -5.37
C TRP A 71 -0.25 -14.35 -6.24
N ALA A 72 -0.08 -13.56 -7.29
CA ALA A 72 1.03 -13.69 -8.22
C ALA A 72 1.43 -12.32 -8.74
N ALA A 73 2.72 -12.12 -8.95
CA ALA A 73 3.25 -10.90 -9.53
C ALA A 73 4.44 -11.20 -10.45
N SER A 74 4.60 -10.35 -11.45
CA SER A 74 5.72 -10.38 -12.39
C SER A 74 6.24 -8.97 -12.60
N SER A 75 7.55 -8.84 -12.78
CA SER A 75 8.18 -7.55 -12.98
C SER A 75 9.56 -7.66 -13.60
N SER A 76 9.91 -6.68 -14.43
CA SER A 76 11.30 -6.44 -14.85
C SER A 76 12.16 -5.91 -13.70
N THR A 77 13.47 -6.10 -13.81
CA THR A 77 14.44 -5.52 -12.88
C THR A 77 14.51 -4.00 -13.06
N ASN A 78 14.51 -3.24 -11.97
CA ASN A 78 14.75 -1.81 -12.03
C ASN A 78 16.25 -1.48 -12.24
N ALA A 79 16.59 -0.20 -12.44
CA ALA A 79 17.97 0.25 -12.67
C ALA A 79 18.95 -0.10 -11.54
N SER A 80 18.45 -0.43 -10.34
CA SER A 80 19.25 -0.80 -9.16
C SER A 80 19.29 -2.31 -8.92
N GLY A 81 18.85 -3.13 -9.88
CA GLY A 81 18.92 -4.59 -9.76
C GLY A 81 17.79 -5.25 -8.97
N LYS A 82 16.79 -4.49 -8.49
CA LYS A 82 15.69 -5.02 -7.67
C LYS A 82 14.49 -5.43 -8.55
N LYS A 83 13.86 -6.56 -8.22
CA LYS A 83 12.60 -6.99 -8.85
C LYS A 83 11.45 -6.78 -7.88
N LEU A 84 10.34 -6.26 -8.40
CA LEU A 84 9.09 -6.08 -7.68
C LEU A 84 8.57 -7.44 -7.16
N ALA A 85 8.62 -8.48 -8.01
CA ALA A 85 8.22 -9.83 -7.61
C ALA A 85 8.99 -10.36 -6.38
N ASP A 86 10.23 -9.93 -6.16
CA ASP A 86 11.03 -10.41 -5.01
C ASP A 86 10.54 -9.80 -3.69
N TRP A 87 10.18 -8.51 -3.67
CA TRP A 87 9.56 -7.88 -2.49
C TRP A 87 8.27 -8.61 -2.14
N LEU A 88 7.46 -8.84 -3.17
CA LEU A 88 6.18 -9.52 -3.09
C LEU A 88 6.30 -10.97 -2.59
N ASN A 89 7.22 -11.75 -3.14
CA ASN A 89 7.43 -13.14 -2.75
C ASN A 89 8.24 -13.34 -1.46
N THR A 90 8.67 -12.26 -0.79
CA THR A 90 9.31 -12.37 0.53
C THR A 90 8.21 -12.69 1.56
N PRO A 91 8.40 -13.68 2.44
CA PRO A 91 7.40 -14.01 3.45
C PRO A 91 7.06 -12.76 4.27
N TRP A 92 5.79 -12.36 4.25
CA TRP A 92 5.25 -11.23 5.00
C TRP A 92 5.12 -11.50 6.51
N GLY A 93 5.90 -12.46 7.01
CA GLY A 93 5.85 -13.00 8.36
C GLY A 93 7.25 -13.16 8.91
N ASP A 94 7.90 -12.05 9.23
CA ASP A 94 8.68 -11.88 10.45
C ASP A 94 9.09 -10.39 10.61
N PRO A 95 8.58 -9.67 11.63
CA PRO A 95 9.17 -8.42 12.08
C PRO A 95 10.52 -8.63 12.77
#